data_AF-A0A525IMI8-F1
#
_entry.id   AF-A0A525IMI8-F1
#
_cell.length_a   1.000
_cell.length_b   1.000
_cell.length_c   1.000
_cell.angle_alpha   90.00
_cell.angle_beta   90.00
_cell.angle_gamma   90.00
#
_symmetry.space_group_name_H-M   'P 1'
#
loop_
_entity.id
_entity.type
_entity.pdbx_description
1 polymer ?
#
loop_
_entity_poly.entity_id
_entity_poly.type
_entity_poly.pdbx_seq_one_letter_code
_entity_poly.pdbx_strand_id
1 'polypeptide(L)' 'MTVHAPKLLTPEEFASLIEIAITSPHPTIPALHLAKLISLGYVVVTAKGPVVTGDGLIRITESE' A
#
# COMPACT_ATOMS: atom_id res chain seq x y z
N MET A 1 9.80 17.13 -18.52
CA MET A 1 9.44 16.06 -17.57
C MET A 1 8.32 16.57 -16.69
N THR A 2 7.07 16.28 -17.03
CA THR A 2 5.93 16.61 -16.18
C THR A 2 5.87 15.56 -15.08
N VAL A 3 6.34 15.92 -13.88
CA VAL A 3 6.19 15.09 -12.69
C VAL A 3 4.69 15.06 -12.39
N HIS A 4 4.02 13.98 -12.78
CA HIS A 4 2.69 13.66 -12.24
C HIS A 4 2.91 13.30 -10.77
N ALA A 5 3.01 14.31 -9.91
CA ALA A 5 2.89 14.09 -8.48
C ALA A 5 1.54 13.38 -8.28
N PRO A 6 1.51 12.19 -7.66
CA PRO A 6 0.25 11.53 -7.35
C PRO A 6 -0.63 12.51 -6.59
N LYS A 7 -1.91 12.62 -6.98
CA LYS A 7 -2.88 13.43 -6.25
C LYS A 7 -2.82 12.99 -4.78
N LEU A 8 -2.53 13.92 -3.87
CA LEU A 8 -2.64 13.67 -2.44
C LEU A 8 -4.10 13.30 -2.15
N LEU A 9 -4.29 12.18 -1.45
CA LEU A 9 -5.61 11.71 -1.07
C LEU A 9 -6.25 12.74 -0.14
N THR A 10 -7.54 13.01 -0.32
CA THR A 10 -8.28 13.74 0.71
C THR A 10 -8.46 12.84 1.94
N PRO A 11 -8.71 13.40 3.14
CA PRO A 11 -8.97 12.60 4.34
C PRO A 11 -10.10 11.58 4.15
N GLU A 12 -11.12 11.93 3.37
CA GLU A 12 -12.25 11.05 3.05
C GLU A 12 -11.85 9.91 2.12
N GLU A 13 -11.04 10.21 1.09
CA GLU A 13 -10.50 9.19 0.18
C GLU A 13 -9.60 8.21 0.95
N PHE A 14 -8.77 8.70 1.88
CA PHE A 14 -7.94 7.87 2.73
C PHE A 14 -8.76 6.99 3.68
N ALA A 15 -9.76 7.55 4.36
CA ALA A 15 -10.65 6.80 5.25
C ALA A 15 -11.39 5.68 4.50
N SER A 16 -11.84 5.95 3.27
CA SER A 16 -12.51 4.95 2.42
C SER A 16 -11.58 3.78 2.06
N LEU A 17 -10.30 4.05 1.78
CA LEU A 17 -9.32 3.00 1.50
C LEU A 17 -9.05 2.10 2.72
N ILE A 18 -9.05 2.66 3.93
CA ILE A 18 -8.93 1.87 5.17
C ILE A 18 -10.12 0.93 5.31
N GLU A 19 -11.34 1.43 5.09
CA GLU A 19 -12.57 0.63 5.18
C GLU A 19 -12.56 -0.53 4.16
N ILE A 20 -12.14 -0.27 2.93
CA ILE A 20 -11.97 -1.30 1.89
C ILE A 20 -10.94 -2.35 2.32
N ALA A 21 -9.82 -1.93 2.90
CA ALA A 21 -8.78 -2.85 3.37
C ALA A 21 -9.25 -3.76 4.51
N ILE A 22 -10.11 -3.26 5.40
CA ILE A 22 -10.68 -4.04 6.52
C ILE A 22 -11.77 -5.00 6.02
N THR A 23 -12.60 -4.56 5.09
CA THR A 23 -13.78 -5.31 4.61
C THR A 23 -13.46 -6.29 3.48
N SER A 24 -12.32 -6.16 2.81
CA SER A 24 -11.89 -7.05 1.73
C SER A 24 -10.84 -8.06 2.22
N PRO A 25 -11.24 -9.31 2.53
CA PRO A 25 -10.32 -10.29 3.08
C PRO A 25 -9.28 -10.79 2.07
N HIS A 26 -9.48 -10.53 0.77
CA HIS A 26 -8.66 -11.07 -0.33
C HIS A 26 -8.37 -9.99 -1.37
N PRO A 27 -7.48 -9.02 -1.08
CA PRO A 27 -7.14 -7.98 -2.03
C PRO A 27 -6.48 -8.60 -3.27
N THR A 28 -7.06 -8.34 -4.44
CA THR A 28 -6.49 -8.72 -5.74
C THR A 28 -5.39 -7.73 -6.13
N ILE A 29 -4.20 -7.92 -5.55
CA ILE A 29 -3.00 -7.17 -5.94
C ILE A 29 -2.40 -7.84 -7.19
N PRO A 30 -2.25 -7.14 -8.32
CA PRO A 30 -1.57 -7.70 -9.49
C PRO A 30 -0.16 -8.21 -9.13
N ALA A 31 0.19 -9.41 -9.59
CA ALA A 31 1.43 -10.08 -9.20
C ALA A 31 2.69 -9.23 -9.43
N LEU A 32 2.72 -8.45 -10.51
CA LEU A 32 3.83 -7.54 -10.82
C LEU A 32 3.99 -6.42 -9.78
N HIS A 33 2.87 -5.87 -9.30
CA HIS A 33 2.89 -4.82 -8.27
C HIS A 33 3.28 -5.41 -6.92
N LEU A 34 2.76 -6.59 -6.58
CA LEU A 34 3.14 -7.28 -5.36
C LEU A 34 4.64 -7.57 -5.32
N ALA A 35 5.21 -8.09 -6.41
CA ALA A 35 6.65 -8.36 -6.52
C ALA A 35 7.49 -7.09 -6.31
N LYS A 36 7.04 -5.96 -6.85
CA LYS A 36 7.71 -4.66 -6.67
C LYS A 36 7.61 -4.14 -5.24
N LEU A 37 6.45 -4.29 -4.58
CA LEU A 37 6.28 -3.90 -3.18
C LEU A 37 7.16 -4.74 -2.25
N ILE A 38 7.32 -6.03 -2.55
CA ILE A 38 8.22 -6.93 -1.83
C ILE A 38 9.68 -6.52 -2.06
N SER A 39 10.10 -6.29 -3.30
CA SER A 39 11.50 -5.95 -3.61
C SER A 39 11.94 -4.62 -3.02
N LEU A 40 11.03 -3.67 -2.91
CA LEU A 40 11.26 -2.37 -2.28
C LEU A 40 11.19 -2.42 -0.75
N GLY A 41 10.79 -3.56 -0.17
CA GLY A 41 10.70 -3.78 1.26
C GLY A 41 9.45 -3.20 1.92
N TYR A 42 8.43 -2.78 1.16
CA TYR A 42 7.17 -2.28 1.72
C TYR A 42 6.29 -3.39 2.30
N VAL A 43 6.37 -4.60 1.73
CA VAL A 43 5.50 -5.73 2.06
C VAL A 43 6.31 -7.01 2.19
N VAL A 44 5.94 -7.87 3.13
CA VAL A 44 6.44 -9.25 3.25
C VAL A 44 5.29 -10.24 3.08
N VAL A 45 5.50 -11.33 2.36
CA VAL A 45 4.49 -12.39 2.20
C VAL A 45 4.64 -13.40 3.32
N THR A 46 3.56 -13.59 4.08
CA THR A 46 3.47 -14.57 5.16
C THR A 46 2.53 -15.72 4.77
N ALA A 47 2.44 -16.76 5.59
CA ALA A 47 1.45 -17.83 5.41
C ALA A 47 -0.02 -17.33 5.44
N LYS A 48 -0.27 -16.11 5.95
CA LYS A 48 -1.59 -15.48 6.00
C LYS A 48 -1.81 -14.45 4.89
N GLY A 49 -0.84 -14.30 3.99
CA GLY A 49 -0.86 -13.30 2.92
C GLY A 49 0.15 -12.17 3.11
N PRO A 50 0.13 -11.17 2.22
CA PRO A 50 1.01 -10.01 2.27
C PRO A 50 0.72 -9.13 3.50
N VAL A 51 1.77 -8.71 4.22
CA VAL A 51 1.72 -7.83 5.39
C VAL A 51 2.68 -6.67 5.16
N VAL A 52 2.28 -5.45 5.49
CA VAL A 52 3.15 -4.26 5.40
C VAL A 52 4.25 -4.34 6.46
N THR A 53 5.49 -4.06 6.07
CA THR A 53 6.64 -4.05 7.00
C THR A 53 6.67 -2.76 7.83
N GLY A 54 7.44 -2.74 8.91
CA GLY A 54 7.67 -1.51 9.69
C GLY A 54 8.27 -0.39 8.83
N ASP A 55 9.31 -0.69 8.06
CA ASP A 55 9.92 0.26 7.11
C ASP A 55 8.92 0.72 6.03
N GLY A 56 8.04 -0.19 5.58
CA GLY A 56 6.98 0.12 4.64
C GLY A 56 6.00 1.14 5.19
N LEU A 57 5.56 0.97 6.44
CA LEU A 57 4.68 1.93 7.12
C LEU A 57 5.36 3.30 7.25
N ILE A 58 6.60 3.34 7.73
CA ILE A 58 7.35 4.59 7.89
C ILE A 58 7.45 5.34 6.56
N ARG A 59 7.80 4.66 5.46
CA ARG A 59 7.90 5.29 4.13
C ARG A 59 6.57 5.77 3.56
N ILE A 60 5.45 5.18 4.00
CA ILE A 60 4.11 5.62 3.61
C ILE A 60 3.72 6.87 4.41
N THR A 61 4.07 6.93 5.71
CA THR A 61 3.72 8.04 6.61
C THR A 61 4.67 9.23 6.53
N GLU A 62 5.96 9.02 6.28
CA GLU A 62 6.94 10.11 6.11
C GLU A 62 6.81 10.84 4.77
N SER A 63 5.96 10.33 3.87
CA SER A 63 5.62 11.00 2.62
C SER A 63 4.41 11.93 2.73
N GLU A 64 3.86 12.12 3.95
CA GLU A 64 2.85 13.14 4.26
C GLU A 64 3.44 14.54 4.50
#